data_AF-A0A7H1Q3N9-F1
#
_entry.id   AF-A0A7H1Q3N9-F1
#
_cell.length_a   1.000
_cell.length_b   1.000
_cell.length_c   1.000
_cell.angle_alpha   90.00
_cell.angle_beta   90.00
_cell.angle_gamma   90.00
#
_symmetry.space_group_name_H-M   'P 1'
#
loop_
_entity.id
_entity.type
_entity.pdbx_description
1 polymer ?
#
loop_
_entity_poly.entity_id
_entity_poly.type
_entity_poly.pdbx_seq_one_letter_code
_entity_poly.pdbx_strand_id
1 'polypeptide(L)'
;MDITALTEEIELIAGAGDAGDALDLVKRLLRTEQVEWAIEIRRSVRKGELDHEKLIASGETLRQRVIQHREQARRDLMAATRALLRGGGDDVITRGALALAPFI
;
A
#
# COMPACT_ATOMS: atom_id res chain seq x y z
N MET A 1 -4.52 5.92 -6.88
CA MET A 1 -3.24 6.66 -6.75
C MET A 1 -2.16 5.70 -6.31
N ASP A 2 -0.91 5.86 -6.79
CA ASP A 2 0.22 5.04 -6.33
C ASP A 2 0.68 5.47 -4.92
N ILE A 3 1.30 4.56 -4.17
CA ILE A 3 1.78 4.82 -2.80
C ILE A 3 2.88 5.87 -2.77
N THR A 4 3.77 5.91 -3.76
CA THR A 4 4.87 6.90 -3.85
C THR A 4 4.30 8.30 -3.95
N ALA A 5 3.37 8.50 -4.89
CA ALA A 5 2.68 9.77 -5.10
C ALA A 5 1.90 10.20 -3.85
N LEU A 6 1.25 9.25 -3.15
CA LEU A 6 0.57 9.54 -1.90
C LEU A 6 1.55 10.03 -0.81
N THR A 7 2.69 9.36 -0.65
CA THR A 7 3.66 9.73 0.39
C THR A 7 4.26 11.11 0.13
N GLU A 8 4.62 11.42 -1.12
CA GLU A 8 5.10 12.75 -1.52
C GLU A 8 4.04 13.83 -1.26
N GLU A 9 2.78 13.56 -1.59
CA GLU A 9 1.68 14.50 -1.35
C GLU A 9 1.42 14.72 0.14
N ILE A 10 1.50 13.66 0.96
CA ILE A 10 1.43 13.75 2.44
C ILE A 10 2.55 14.63 2.99
N GLU A 11 3.79 14.46 2.52
CA GLU A 11 4.94 15.26 2.95
C GLU A 11 4.76 16.73 2.58
N LEU A 12 4.26 17.02 1.37
CA LEU A 12 3.97 18.40 0.94
C LEU A 12 2.89 19.06 1.79
N ILE A 13 1.77 18.36 2.04
CA ILE A 13 0.67 18.88 2.87
C ILE A 13 1.13 19.08 4.31
N ALA A 14 1.90 18.13 4.86
CA ALA A 14 2.52 18.28 6.17
C ALA A 14 3.53 19.44 6.22
N GLY A 15 4.25 19.72 5.13
CA GLY A 15 5.13 20.89 5.05
C GLY A 15 4.36 22.21 5.02
N ALA A 16 3.25 22.26 4.30
CA ALA A 16 2.42 23.46 4.15
C ALA A 16 1.55 23.77 5.37
N GLY A 17 1.09 22.74 6.09
CA GLY A 17 0.23 22.89 7.27
C GLY A 17 -1.24 23.17 6.99
N ASP A 18 -1.68 23.02 5.75
CA ASP A 18 -3.05 23.30 5.38
C ASP A 18 -3.96 22.09 5.63
N ALA A 19 -4.88 22.24 6.59
CA ALA A 19 -5.91 21.25 6.85
C ALA A 19 -6.90 21.07 5.69
N GLY A 20 -7.11 22.12 4.89
CA GLY A 20 -7.93 22.08 3.67
C GLY A 20 -7.37 21.09 2.65
N ASP A 21 -6.07 21.18 2.38
CA ASP A 21 -5.39 20.28 1.45
C ASP A 21 -5.44 18.82 1.92
N ALA A 22 -5.27 18.58 3.23
CA ALA A 22 -5.43 17.25 3.81
C ALA A 22 -6.85 16.70 3.60
N LEU A 23 -7.90 17.53 3.76
CA LEU A 23 -9.28 17.12 3.52
C LEU A 23 -9.58 16.90 2.02
N ASP A 24 -8.95 17.66 1.13
CA ASP A 24 -9.07 17.46 -0.30
C ASP A 24 -8.35 16.20 -0.79
N LEU A 25 -7.22 15.85 -0.17
CA LEU A 25 -6.60 14.54 -0.33
C LEU A 25 -7.55 13.41 0.11
N VAL A 26 -8.19 13.54 1.28
CA VAL A 26 -9.20 12.56 1.75
C VAL A 26 -10.32 12.37 0.72
N LYS A 27 -10.86 13.44 0.14
CA LYS A 27 -11.91 13.35 -0.88
C LYS A 27 -11.42 12.60 -2.13
N ARG A 28 -10.19 12.85 -2.58
CA ARG A 28 -9.59 12.14 -3.72
C ARG A 28 -9.41 10.66 -3.43
N LEU A 29 -8.92 10.30 -2.25
CA LEU A 29 -8.76 8.91 -1.82
C LEU A 29 -10.08 8.15 -1.80
N LEU A 30 -11.14 8.77 -1.28
CA LEU A 30 -12.49 8.18 -1.29
C LEU A 30 -13.02 7.94 -2.71
N ARG A 31 -12.76 8.84 -3.66
CA ARG A 31 -13.14 8.65 -5.08
C ARG A 31 -12.40 7.48 -5.73
N THR A 32 -11.23 7.12 -5.22
CA THR A 32 -10.43 5.99 -5.71
C THR A 32 -10.58 4.73 -4.83
N GLU A 33 -11.62 4.68 -3.99
CA GLU A 33 -11.92 3.54 -3.09
C GLU A 33 -10.80 3.20 -2.08
N GLN A 34 -9.87 4.13 -1.85
CA GLN A 34 -8.77 3.98 -0.87
C GLN A 34 -9.25 4.41 0.53
N VAL A 35 -10.31 3.76 1.01
CA VAL A 35 -11.08 4.18 2.20
C VAL A 35 -10.23 4.15 3.47
N GLU A 36 -9.41 3.13 3.66
CA GLU A 36 -8.54 3.04 4.85
C GLU A 36 -7.55 4.20 4.92
N TRP A 37 -6.98 4.58 3.78
CA TRP A 37 -6.02 5.67 3.69
C TRP A 37 -6.71 7.01 3.97
N ALA A 38 -7.91 7.20 3.42
CA ALA A 38 -8.74 8.37 3.67
C ALA A 38 -9.07 8.52 5.18
N ILE A 39 -9.38 7.41 5.87
CA ILE A 39 -9.68 7.45 7.31
C ILE A 39 -8.45 7.84 8.12
N GLU A 40 -7.27 7.27 7.84
CA GLU A 40 -6.06 7.60 8.59
C GLU A 40 -5.64 9.06 8.40
N ILE A 41 -5.67 9.57 7.17
CA ILE A 41 -5.37 10.99 6.91
C ILE A 41 -6.42 11.90 7.53
N ARG A 42 -7.71 11.55 7.49
CA ARG A 42 -8.75 12.36 8.14
C ARG A 42 -8.51 12.54 9.65
N ARG A 43 -7.89 11.56 10.31
CA ARG A 43 -7.59 11.60 11.75
C ARG A 43 -6.44 12.56 12.11
N SER A 44 -5.63 12.99 11.14
CA SER A 44 -4.63 14.05 11.38
C SER A 44 -5.25 15.44 11.40
N VAL A 45 -6.47 15.62 10.89
CA VAL A 45 -7.15 16.93 10.93
C VAL A 45 -8.12 17.00 12.11
N ARG A 46 -7.92 17.94 13.03
CA ARG A 46 -8.80 18.14 14.20
C ARG A 46 -9.19 19.60 14.34
N LYS A 47 -10.50 19.87 14.46
CA LYS A 47 -11.05 21.23 14.60
C LYS A 47 -10.60 22.23 13.51
N GLY A 48 -10.27 21.73 12.32
CA GLY A 48 -9.77 22.56 11.22
C GLY A 48 -8.26 22.81 11.25
N GLU A 49 -7.54 22.22 12.21
CA GLU A 49 -6.08 22.27 12.30
C GLU A 49 -5.48 20.93 11.86
N LEU A 50 -4.31 20.99 11.24
CA LEU A 50 -3.55 19.82 10.83
C LEU A 50 -2.53 19.42 11.90
N ASP A 51 -2.60 18.17 12.35
CA ASP A 51 -1.56 17.53 13.12
C ASP A 51 -0.51 16.95 12.16
N HIS A 52 0.55 17.71 11.94
CA HIS A 52 1.61 17.42 10.97
C HIS A 52 2.33 16.10 11.29
N GLU A 53 2.70 15.91 12.55
CA GLU A 53 3.41 14.70 13.00
C GLU A 53 2.55 13.46 12.77
N LYS A 54 1.26 13.56 13.09
CA LYS A 54 0.32 12.48 12.87
C LYS A 54 0.07 12.20 11.39
N LEU A 55 0.05 13.23 10.55
CA LEU A 55 -0.09 13.06 9.10
C LEU A 55 1.11 12.29 8.52
N ILE A 56 2.33 12.69 8.88
CA ILE A 56 3.56 12.00 8.45
C ILE A 56 3.59 10.55 8.97
N ALA A 57 3.29 10.35 10.25
CA ALA A 57 3.26 9.01 10.84
C ALA A 57 2.22 8.09 10.15
N SER A 58 1.08 8.66 9.74
CA SER A 58 0.07 7.94 8.97
C SER A 58 0.59 7.54 7.60
N GLY A 59 1.26 8.44 6.88
CA GLY A 59 1.89 8.15 5.59
C GLY A 59 2.90 7.01 5.67
N GLU A 60 3.79 7.05 6.67
CA GLU A 60 4.80 6.01 6.87
C GLU A 60 4.17 4.66 7.24
N THR A 61 3.15 4.65 8.09
CA THR A 61 2.41 3.44 8.44
C THR A 61 1.79 2.78 7.20
N LEU A 62 1.20 3.58 6.32
CA LEU A 62 0.61 3.09 5.07
C LEU A 62 1.68 2.51 4.14
N ARG A 63 2.81 3.21 4.00
CA ARG A 63 3.96 2.73 3.21
C ARG A 63 4.45 1.36 3.71
N GLN A 64 4.65 1.22 5.01
CA GLN A 64 5.10 -0.05 5.60
C GLN A 64 4.11 -1.19 5.37
N ARG A 65 2.80 -0.93 5.50
CA ARG A 65 1.77 -1.96 5.21
C ARG A 65 1.81 -2.43 3.77
N VAL A 66 1.98 -1.53 2.80
CA VAL A 66 2.07 -1.90 1.38
C VAL A 66 3.31 -2.75 1.11
N ILE A 67 4.46 -2.39 1.71
CA ILE A 67 5.69 -3.18 1.61
C ILE A 67 5.49 -4.58 2.19
N GLN A 68 4.94 -4.67 3.42
CA GLN A 68 4.67 -5.94 4.09
C GLN A 68 3.69 -6.81 3.30
N HIS A 69 2.63 -6.22 2.74
CA HIS A 69 1.66 -6.95 1.93
C HIS A 69 2.29 -7.49 0.64
N ARG A 70 3.16 -6.70 -0.02
CA ARG A 70 3.91 -7.17 -1.21
C ARG A 70 4.86 -8.31 -0.86
N GLU A 71 5.59 -8.20 0.25
CA GLU A 71 6.48 -9.27 0.70
C GLU A 71 5.72 -10.54 1.09
N GLN A 72 4.57 -10.40 1.75
CA GLN A 72 3.71 -11.53 2.09
C GLN A 72 3.18 -12.20 0.83
N ALA A 73 2.62 -11.44 -0.12
CA ALA A 73 2.16 -11.97 -1.39
C ALA A 73 3.28 -12.70 -2.17
N ARG A 74 4.51 -12.16 -2.14
CA ARG A 74 5.68 -12.82 -2.74
C ARG A 74 5.99 -14.15 -2.05
N ARG A 75 5.98 -14.19 -0.71
CA ARG A 75 6.21 -15.42 0.06
C ARG A 75 5.13 -16.47 -0.21
N ASP A 76 3.87 -16.04 -0.28
CA ASP A 76 2.74 -16.92 -0.56
C ASP A 76 2.85 -17.50 -1.98
N LEU A 77 3.23 -16.68 -2.97
CA LEU A 77 3.48 -17.13 -4.33
C LEU A 77 4.64 -18.13 -4.41
N MET A 78 5.75 -17.88 -3.70
CA MET A 78 6.85 -18.84 -3.60
C MET A 78 6.41 -20.16 -2.96
N ALA A 79 5.61 -20.10 -1.89
CA ALA A 79 5.11 -21.28 -1.20
C ALA A 79 4.19 -22.10 -2.12
N ALA A 80 3.26 -21.44 -2.83
CA ALA A 80 2.38 -22.07 -3.80
C ALA A 80 3.15 -22.71 -4.96
N THR A 81 4.14 -22.00 -5.50
CA THR A 81 5.03 -22.52 -6.57
C THR A 81 5.78 -23.76 -6.09
N ARG A 82 6.36 -23.74 -4.89
CA ARG A 82 7.05 -24.92 -4.32
C ARG A 82 6.10 -26.09 -4.07
N ALA A 83 4.87 -25.83 -3.63
CA ALA A 83 3.88 -26.87 -3.39
C ALA A 83 3.47 -27.56 -4.71
N LEU A 84 3.25 -26.78 -5.78
CA LEU A 84 2.97 -27.29 -7.12
C LEU A 84 4.11 -28.19 -7.63
N LEU A 85 5.36 -27.75 -7.49
CA LEU A 85 6.52 -28.52 -7.92
C LEU A 85 6.70 -29.83 -7.15
N ARG A 86 6.35 -29.87 -5.85
CA ARG A 86 6.46 -31.09 -5.02
C ARG A 86 5.35 -32.10 -5.25
N GLY A 87 4.15 -31.66 -5.65
CA GLY A 87 3.02 -32.54 -5.93
C GLY A 87 3.02 -33.16 -7.33
N GLY A 88 4.05 -32.89 -8.14
CA GLY A 88 4.02 -32.95 -9.60
C GLY A 88 3.68 -34.31 -10.23
N GLY A 89 2.71 -34.26 -11.14
CA GLY A 89 2.72 -34.98 -12.41
C GLY A 89 3.07 -34.02 -13.57
N ASP A 90 3.41 -34.53 -14.75
CA ASP A 90 3.87 -33.74 -15.90
C ASP A 90 2.71 -33.01 -16.62
N ASP A 91 2.20 -31.94 -16.00
CA ASP A 91 1.11 -31.12 -16.55
C ASP A 91 1.53 -29.68 -16.88
N VAL A 92 0.63 -28.96 -17.57
CA VAL A 92 0.86 -27.57 -18.02
C VAL A 92 1.09 -26.61 -16.84
N ILE A 93 0.46 -26.88 -15.69
CA ILE A 93 0.54 -26.04 -14.49
C ILE A 93 1.94 -26.17 -13.86
N THR A 94 2.47 -27.39 -13.78
CA THR A 94 3.80 -27.68 -13.23
C THR A 94 4.92 -27.09 -14.10
N ARG A 95 4.77 -27.15 -15.42
CA ARG A 95 5.70 -26.49 -16.37
C ARG A 95 5.66 -24.96 -16.27
N GLY A 96 4.47 -24.37 -16.10
CA GLY A 96 4.32 -22.94 -15.85
C GLY A 96 4.97 -22.49 -14.54
N ALA A 97 4.82 -23.28 -13.48
CA ALA A 97 5.47 -23.03 -12.19
C ALA A 97 7.01 -23.09 -12.28
N LEU A 98 7.58 -24.04 -13.03
CA LEU A 98 9.03 -24.13 -13.29
C LEU A 98 9.57 -22.91 -14.04
N ALA A 99 8.84 -22.43 -15.05
CA ALA A 99 9.25 -21.28 -15.85
C ALA A 99 9.18 -19.96 -15.07
N LEU A 100 8.25 -19.85 -14.11
CA LEU A 100 8.10 -18.67 -13.27
C LEU A 100 9.12 -18.64 -12.11
N ALA A 101 9.57 -19.80 -11.61
CA ALA A 101 10.45 -19.91 -10.45
C ALA A 101 11.71 -19.02 -10.44
N PRO A 102 12.38 -18.71 -11.58
CA PRO A 102 13.53 -17.80 -11.60
C PRO A 102 13.20 -16.33 -11.41
N PHE A 103 11.92 -15.94 -11.57
CA PHE A 103 11.47 -14.54 -11.57
C PHE A 103 10.78 -14.13 -10.26
N ILE A 104 10.70 -15.02 -9.27
CA ILE A 104 10.02 -14.83 -7.97
C ILE A 104 11.05 -14.78 -6.85
#